data_AF-A0A961VB59-F1
#
_entry.id   AF-A0A961VB59-F1
#
_cell.length_a   1.000
_cell.length_b   1.000
_cell.length_c   1.000
_cell.angle_alpha   90.00
_cell.angle_beta   90.00
_cell.angle_gamma   90.00
#
_symmetry.space_group_name_H-M   'P 1'
#
loop_
_entity.id
_entity.type
_entity.pdbx_description
1 polymer ?
#
loop_
_entity_poly.entity_id
_entity_poly.type
_entity_poly.pdbx_seq_one_letter_code
_entity_poly.pdbx_strand_id
1 'polypeptide(L)'
;MGGGGLDTINGEGGNDTVSYATHPGAVSFTVSISESGYGTAYYHLSGGGTGVEDYLGDIENVIGGVGNDLVTFTGVVDNRLEGGAGNDTLNGGGGGDMIDGGDGFDTASYDGSASRVNVQLQYGVALSGDAQGDTLANIEI
;
A
#
# COMPACT_ATOMS: atom_id res chain seq x y z
N MET A 1 -9.72 -7.29 9.13
CA MET A 1 -10.54 -6.34 8.34
C MET A 1 -10.65 -5.08 9.16
N GLY A 2 -10.27 -3.92 8.61
CA GLY A 2 -10.25 -2.63 9.32
C GLY A 2 -11.61 -1.97 9.53
N GLY A 3 -12.71 -2.72 9.35
CA GLY A 3 -14.04 -2.32 9.83
C GLY A 3 -14.45 -0.89 9.46
N GLY A 4 -15.23 -0.26 10.32
CA GLY A 4 -15.37 1.19 10.36
C GLY A 4 -15.36 1.64 11.82
N GLY A 5 -14.96 2.88 12.09
CA GLY A 5 -14.53 3.29 13.44
C GLY A 5 -13.05 3.01 13.69
N LEU A 6 -12.54 3.46 14.84
CA LEU A 6 -11.10 3.41 15.12
C LEU A 6 -10.67 2.03 15.63
N ASP A 7 -9.90 1.27 14.85
CA ASP A 7 -9.39 -0.04 15.25
C ASP A 7 -7.90 -0.02 15.64
N THR A 8 -7.49 -1.02 16.40
CA THR A 8 -6.07 -1.35 16.62
C THR A 8 -5.85 -2.76 16.13
N ILE A 9 -5.07 -2.89 15.06
CA ILE A 9 -4.85 -4.13 14.33
C ILE A 9 -3.39 -4.50 14.52
N ASN A 10 -3.13 -5.62 15.20
CA ASN A 10 -1.80 -6.18 15.35
C ASN A 10 -1.74 -7.56 14.68
N GLY A 11 -0.84 -7.75 13.71
CA GLY A 11 -0.60 -9.04 13.06
C GLY A 11 0.21 -10.01 13.92
N GLU A 12 1.02 -9.50 14.86
CA GLU A 12 1.99 -10.28 15.63
C GLU A 12 2.99 -11.01 14.70
N GLY A 13 3.49 -12.18 15.09
CA GLY A 13 4.41 -12.94 14.25
C GLY A 13 3.69 -13.66 13.11
N GLY A 14 4.11 -13.45 11.87
CA GLY A 14 3.47 -14.08 10.74
C GLY A 14 3.73 -13.36 9.42
N ASN A 15 2.80 -13.57 8.49
CA ASN A 15 2.63 -12.73 7.31
C ASN A 15 1.16 -12.31 7.34
N ASP A 16 0.95 -11.05 7.67
CA ASP A 16 -0.34 -10.56 8.12
C ASP A 16 -0.93 -9.55 7.14
N THR A 17 -2.24 -9.63 6.95
CA THR A 17 -2.95 -8.86 5.93
C THR A 17 -4.03 -7.99 6.54
N VAL A 18 -3.92 -6.69 6.33
CA VAL A 18 -5.02 -5.76 6.53
C VAL A 18 -5.75 -5.54 5.19
N SER A 19 -7.08 -5.46 5.24
CA SER A 19 -7.91 -5.29 4.05
C SER A 19 -9.02 -4.28 4.29
N TYR A 20 -9.15 -3.38 3.31
CA TYR A 20 -10.13 -2.30 3.24
C TYR A 20 -11.11 -2.45 2.07
N ALA A 21 -11.04 -3.57 1.34
CA ALA A 21 -11.78 -3.84 0.10
C ALA A 21 -13.31 -3.68 0.17
N THR A 22 -13.90 -3.78 1.37
CA THR A 22 -15.36 -3.70 1.57
C THR A 22 -15.80 -2.51 2.42
N HIS A 23 -14.98 -1.49 2.59
CA HIS A 23 -15.31 -0.38 3.48
C HIS A 23 -16.42 0.52 2.88
N PRO A 24 -17.62 0.58 3.49
CA PRO A 24 -18.75 1.32 2.93
C PRO A 24 -18.58 2.83 3.11
N GLY A 25 -18.54 3.57 2.01
CA GLY A 25 -18.56 5.04 2.03
C GLY A 25 -17.19 5.74 2.07
N ALA A 26 -16.10 4.97 2.15
CA ALA A 26 -14.76 5.48 1.88
C ALA A 26 -14.60 5.74 0.38
N VAL A 27 -14.01 6.89 0.06
CA VAL A 27 -13.64 7.27 -1.31
C VAL A 27 -12.17 6.98 -1.59
N SER A 28 -11.36 6.84 -0.54
CA SER A 28 -10.00 6.28 -0.58
C SER A 28 -9.42 6.06 0.80
N PHE A 29 -8.27 5.40 0.86
CA PHE A 29 -7.43 5.18 2.03
C PHE A 29 -6.06 5.82 1.89
N THR A 30 -5.49 6.27 3.01
CA THR A 30 -4.07 6.55 3.15
C THR A 30 -3.51 5.65 4.23
N VAL A 31 -2.70 4.68 3.83
CA VAL A 31 -2.02 3.73 4.71
C VAL A 31 -0.53 4.07 4.73
N SER A 32 0.03 4.20 5.93
CA SER A 32 1.46 4.44 6.11
C SER A 32 1.99 3.54 7.19
N ILE A 33 2.90 2.62 6.84
CA ILE A 33 3.55 1.67 7.76
C ILE A 33 5.05 1.94 7.74
N SER A 34 5.61 2.14 8.94
CA SER A 34 7.03 2.43 9.10
C SER A 34 7.89 1.17 9.08
N GLU A 35 9.21 1.33 9.01
CA GLU A 35 10.19 0.23 9.12
C GLU A 35 10.06 -0.61 10.40
N SER A 36 9.41 -0.06 11.43
CA SER A 36 9.14 -0.79 12.68
C SER A 36 7.90 -1.69 12.60
N GLY A 37 7.23 -1.78 11.45
CA GLY A 37 5.99 -2.55 11.27
C GLY A 37 4.74 -1.84 11.80
N TYR A 38 4.88 -0.66 12.42
CA TYR A 38 3.77 0.12 12.95
C TYR A 38 3.36 1.24 12.00
N GLY A 39 2.07 1.51 11.94
CA GLY A 39 1.51 2.45 10.99
C GLY A 39 0.12 2.96 11.36
N THR A 40 -0.43 3.74 10.45
CA THR A 40 -1.81 4.23 10.53
C THR A 40 -2.51 4.10 9.20
N ALA A 41 -3.83 3.90 9.23
CA ALA A 41 -4.70 4.04 8.08
C ALA A 41 -5.75 5.12 8.30
N TYR A 42 -5.92 5.98 7.30
CA TYR A 42 -6.94 7.02 7.25
C TYR A 42 -7.90 6.73 6.11
N TYR A 43 -9.18 6.92 6.34
CA TYR A 43 -10.19 6.91 5.27
C TYR A 43 -10.56 8.34 4.90
N HIS A 44 -10.83 8.56 3.62
CA HIS A 44 -11.25 9.84 3.08
C HIS A 44 -12.72 9.76 2.64
N LEU A 45 -13.54 10.66 3.16
CA LEU A 45 -14.96 10.77 2.80
C LEU A 45 -15.15 11.69 1.59
N SER A 46 -16.22 11.46 0.83
CA SER A 46 -16.61 12.30 -0.33
C SER A 46 -16.80 13.80 -0.01
N GLY A 47 -16.88 14.18 1.27
CA GLY A 47 -16.95 15.56 1.74
C GLY A 47 -15.61 16.22 2.09
N GLY A 48 -14.48 15.54 1.85
CA GLY A 48 -13.13 16.05 2.13
C GLY A 48 -12.70 15.97 3.60
N GLY A 49 -13.43 15.22 4.43
CA GLY A 49 -13.01 14.90 5.79
C GLY A 49 -12.07 13.69 5.80
N THR A 50 -10.97 13.81 6.52
CA THR A 50 -10.04 12.71 6.82
C THR A 50 -10.24 12.29 8.27
N GLY A 51 -10.60 11.03 8.50
CA GLY A 51 -10.61 10.44 9.84
C GLY A 51 -9.38 9.56 10.05
N VAL A 52 -8.85 9.48 11.27
CA VAL A 52 -8.00 8.35 11.67
C VAL A 52 -8.94 7.16 11.82
N GLU A 53 -8.70 6.07 11.10
CA GLU A 53 -9.38 4.82 11.44
C GLU A 53 -8.44 3.81 12.08
N ASP A 54 -7.28 3.43 11.57
CA ASP A 54 -6.59 2.30 12.22
C ASP A 54 -5.19 2.64 12.72
N TYR A 55 -4.85 2.07 13.87
CA TYR A 55 -3.46 1.84 14.27
C TYR A 55 -3.07 0.43 13.84
N LEU A 56 -2.05 0.33 13.02
CA LEU A 56 -1.54 -0.92 12.47
C LEU A 56 -0.23 -1.29 13.16
N GLY A 57 -0.03 -2.57 13.45
CA GLY A 57 1.20 -3.14 13.96
C GLY A 57 1.46 -4.49 13.33
N ASP A 58 2.72 -4.75 13.01
CA ASP A 58 3.19 -6.02 12.47
C ASP A 58 2.34 -6.49 11.27
N ILE A 59 2.20 -5.63 10.25
CA ILE A 59 1.45 -5.89 9.02
C ILE A 59 2.40 -5.86 7.83
N GLU A 60 2.39 -6.90 7.00
CA GLU A 60 3.20 -7.00 5.78
C GLU A 60 2.38 -6.81 4.49
N ASN A 61 1.07 -7.05 4.55
CA ASN A 61 0.22 -6.99 3.39
C ASN A 61 -0.95 -6.02 3.58
N VAL A 62 -1.22 -5.21 2.57
CA VAL A 62 -2.33 -4.27 2.53
C VAL A 62 -3.14 -4.51 1.26
N ILE A 63 -4.46 -4.63 1.44
CA ILE A 63 -5.43 -4.60 0.35
C ILE A 63 -6.24 -3.31 0.51
N GLY A 64 -6.14 -2.42 -0.48
CA GLY A 64 -6.91 -1.19 -0.57
C GLY A 64 -8.40 -1.43 -0.82
N GLY A 65 -9.10 -0.32 -1.07
CA GLY A 65 -10.53 -0.20 -1.24
C GLY A 65 -10.94 -0.08 -2.71
N VAL A 66 -12.07 0.60 -2.90
CA VAL A 66 -12.66 0.91 -4.22
C VAL A 66 -12.33 2.34 -4.68
N GLY A 67 -11.39 2.97 -3.98
CA GLY A 67 -11.05 4.38 -4.08
C GLY A 67 -9.63 4.59 -4.58
N ASN A 68 -9.25 5.85 -4.80
CA ASN A 68 -7.88 6.18 -5.20
C ASN A 68 -6.97 6.20 -3.96
N ASP A 69 -6.35 5.07 -3.66
CA ASP A 69 -5.66 4.82 -2.43
C ASP A 69 -4.18 5.24 -2.48
N LEU A 70 -3.64 5.56 -1.32
CA LEU A 70 -2.22 5.77 -1.10
C LEU A 70 -1.75 4.77 -0.05
N VAL A 71 -0.90 3.82 -0.46
CA VAL A 71 -0.31 2.84 0.45
C VAL A 71 1.19 3.02 0.43
N THR A 72 1.79 3.24 1.60
CA THR A 72 3.23 3.46 1.73
C THR A 72 3.81 2.63 2.88
N PHE A 73 4.83 1.87 2.55
CA PHE A 73 5.76 1.27 3.49
C PHE A 73 7.10 2.01 3.42
N THR A 74 7.81 2.09 4.54
CA THR A 74 9.17 2.66 4.59
C THR A 74 10.22 1.65 5.04
N GLY A 75 9.83 0.38 5.14
CA GLY A 75 10.68 -0.72 5.59
C GLY A 75 11.63 -1.21 4.50
N VAL A 76 12.32 -2.30 4.83
CA VAL A 76 13.23 -3.03 3.92
C VAL A 76 12.84 -4.51 3.81
N VAL A 77 11.61 -4.84 4.20
CA VAL A 77 11.07 -6.20 4.24
C VAL A 77 10.08 -6.37 3.11
N ASP A 78 10.01 -7.57 2.55
CA ASP A 78 9.10 -7.86 1.44
C ASP A 78 7.64 -7.69 1.88
N ASN A 79 6.87 -6.90 1.11
CA ASN A 79 5.47 -6.60 1.36
C ASN A 79 4.58 -6.99 0.17
N ARG A 80 3.28 -7.13 0.42
CA ARG A 80 2.26 -7.31 -0.63
C ARG A 80 1.27 -6.15 -0.60
N LEU A 81 1.23 -5.38 -1.68
CA LEU A 81 0.33 -4.26 -1.84
C LEU A 81 -0.65 -4.58 -2.97
N GLU A 82 -1.95 -4.54 -2.67
CA GLU A 82 -3.02 -4.59 -3.66
C GLU A 82 -3.81 -3.27 -3.58
N GLY A 83 -3.82 -2.48 -4.65
CA GLY A 83 -4.52 -1.20 -4.71
C GLY A 83 -6.03 -1.37 -4.66
N GLY A 84 -6.56 -2.25 -5.51
CA GLY A 84 -7.98 -2.58 -5.52
C GLY A 84 -8.64 -1.99 -6.75
N ALA A 85 -9.66 -1.16 -6.58
CA ALA A 85 -10.20 -0.39 -7.70
C ALA A 85 -9.98 1.09 -7.44
N GLY A 86 -9.75 1.88 -8.48
CA GLY A 86 -9.36 3.28 -8.33
C GLY A 86 -8.00 3.53 -8.97
N ASN A 87 -7.53 4.76 -8.91
CA ASN A 87 -6.18 5.11 -9.37
C ASN A 87 -5.27 5.20 -8.16
N ASP A 88 -4.52 4.14 -7.90
CA ASP A 88 -3.78 3.94 -6.67
C ASP A 88 -2.33 4.39 -6.78
N THR A 89 -1.74 4.78 -5.65
CA THR A 89 -0.31 5.04 -5.51
C THR A 89 0.26 4.12 -4.44
N LEU A 90 1.13 3.21 -4.86
CA LEU A 90 1.64 2.12 -4.04
C LEU A 90 3.16 2.24 -3.92
N ASN A 91 3.67 2.32 -2.68
CA ASN A 91 5.10 2.34 -2.39
C ASN A 91 5.39 1.25 -1.35
N GLY A 92 6.13 0.21 -1.74
CA GLY A 92 6.54 -0.89 -0.85
C GLY A 92 7.73 -0.55 0.05
N GLY A 93 8.37 0.61 -0.15
CA GLY A 93 9.64 0.90 0.48
C GLY A 93 10.76 0.13 -0.21
N GLY A 94 11.76 -0.31 0.56
CA GLY A 94 12.73 -1.28 0.08
C GLY A 94 12.28 -2.71 0.38
N GLY A 95 12.90 -3.68 -0.29
CA GLY A 95 12.48 -5.08 -0.22
C GLY A 95 12.25 -5.60 -1.63
N GLY A 96 11.87 -6.88 -1.77
CA GLY A 96 11.36 -7.41 -3.02
C GLY A 96 9.85 -7.49 -2.96
N ASP A 97 9.16 -6.40 -3.28
CA ASP A 97 7.73 -6.28 -3.03
C ASP A 97 6.86 -6.89 -4.14
N MET A 98 5.68 -7.35 -3.77
CA MET A 98 4.63 -7.67 -4.74
C MET A 98 3.62 -6.53 -4.77
N ILE A 99 3.63 -5.76 -5.85
CA ILE A 99 2.75 -4.60 -6.04
C ILE A 99 1.78 -4.88 -7.19
N ASP A 100 0.49 -4.87 -6.87
CA ASP A 100 -0.61 -5.03 -7.81
C ASP A 100 -1.54 -3.81 -7.73
N GLY A 101 -1.64 -3.01 -8.79
CA GLY A 101 -2.52 -1.83 -8.82
C GLY A 101 -4.00 -2.20 -8.78
N GLY A 102 -4.39 -3.21 -9.57
CA GLY A 102 -5.77 -3.64 -9.71
C GLY A 102 -6.50 -2.93 -10.86
N ASP A 103 -7.74 -2.51 -10.63
CA ASP A 103 -8.60 -1.88 -11.63
C ASP A 103 -8.42 -0.35 -11.62
N GLY A 104 -7.71 0.21 -12.60
CA GLY A 104 -7.64 1.66 -12.76
C GLY A 104 -6.41 2.14 -13.53
N PHE A 105 -5.90 3.31 -13.16
CA PHE A 105 -4.61 3.83 -13.60
C PHE A 105 -3.71 4.00 -12.38
N ASP A 106 -2.81 3.04 -12.18
CA ASP A 106 -2.11 2.85 -10.93
C ASP A 106 -0.63 3.18 -11.06
N THR A 107 -0.04 3.66 -9.97
CA THR A 107 1.35 4.12 -9.92
C THR A 107 2.13 3.36 -8.84
N ALA A 108 3.16 2.64 -9.26
CA ALA A 108 4.22 2.20 -8.36
C ALA A 108 5.15 3.40 -8.07
N SER A 109 5.15 3.86 -6.82
CA SER A 109 5.96 4.98 -6.35
C SER A 109 7.20 4.47 -5.62
N TYR A 110 8.33 5.10 -5.91
CA TYR A 110 9.62 4.85 -5.28
C TYR A 110 10.18 6.12 -4.65
N ASP A 111 9.27 7.02 -4.25
CA ASP A 111 9.64 8.22 -3.53
C ASP A 111 10.30 7.83 -2.20
N GLY A 112 11.45 8.44 -1.90
CA GLY A 112 12.32 8.04 -0.80
C GLY A 112 13.55 7.23 -1.19
N SER A 113 13.58 6.60 -2.38
CA SER A 113 14.75 5.84 -2.84
C SER A 113 16.01 6.70 -2.93
N ALA A 114 17.02 6.34 -2.13
CA ALA A 114 18.31 7.04 -2.12
C ALA A 114 19.15 6.78 -3.39
N SER A 115 18.77 5.76 -4.16
CA SER A 115 19.46 5.35 -5.39
C SER A 115 18.58 5.53 -6.62
N ARG A 116 19.20 5.52 -7.80
CA ARG A 116 18.45 5.54 -9.08
C ARG A 116 17.60 4.29 -9.20
N VAL A 117 16.33 4.50 -9.48
CA VAL A 117 15.35 3.44 -9.74
C VAL A 117 15.34 3.11 -11.23
N ASN A 118 15.28 1.81 -11.56
CA ASN A 118 15.14 1.30 -12.92
C ASN A 118 14.03 0.25 -12.94
N VAL A 119 12.92 0.59 -13.60
CA VAL A 119 11.73 -0.26 -13.71
C VAL A 119 11.50 -0.67 -15.16
N GLN A 120 11.15 -1.93 -15.36
CA GLN A 120 10.79 -2.49 -16.65
C GLN A 120 9.33 -2.98 -16.62
N LEU A 121 8.39 -2.05 -16.79
CA LEU A 121 6.95 -2.34 -16.70
C LEU A 121 6.47 -3.42 -17.67
N GLN A 122 7.07 -3.51 -18.87
CA GLN A 122 6.74 -4.58 -19.83
C GLN A 122 6.98 -6.00 -19.28
N TYR A 123 7.92 -6.15 -18.35
CA TYR A 123 8.24 -7.42 -17.72
C TYR A 123 7.71 -7.52 -16.29
N GLY A 124 7.08 -6.46 -15.78
CA GLY A 124 6.59 -6.40 -14.40
C GLY A 124 7.70 -6.54 -13.37
N VAL A 125 8.90 -6.01 -13.63
CA VAL A 125 10.03 -6.10 -12.68
C VAL A 125 10.70 -4.77 -12.48
N ALA A 126 11.27 -4.57 -11.29
CA ALA A 126 12.17 -3.47 -11.00
C ALA A 126 13.53 -3.95 -10.46
N LEU A 127 14.58 -3.23 -10.87
CA LEU A 127 15.94 -3.77 -10.94
C LEU A 127 16.95 -3.09 -10.02
N SER A 128 16.65 -1.89 -9.53
CA SER A 128 17.60 -1.10 -8.73
C SER A 128 16.91 -0.08 -7.83
N GLY A 129 17.64 0.38 -6.82
CA GLY A 129 17.10 1.27 -5.78
C GLY A 129 16.18 0.49 -4.85
N ASP A 130 15.25 1.20 -4.24
CA ASP A 130 14.25 0.58 -3.36
C ASP A 130 13.35 -0.39 -4.14
N ALA A 131 13.20 -0.19 -5.44
CA ALA A 131 12.47 -1.06 -6.35
C ALA A 131 13.14 -2.42 -6.64
N GLN A 132 14.32 -2.70 -6.09
CA GLN A 132 15.08 -3.88 -6.48
C GLN A 132 14.42 -5.16 -5.96
N GLY A 133 13.93 -5.99 -6.88
CA GLY A 133 13.32 -7.27 -6.54
C GLY A 133 11.80 -7.25 -6.63
N ASP A 134 11.21 -6.07 -6.83
CA ASP A 134 9.76 -5.96 -6.96
C ASP A 134 9.23 -6.71 -8.17
N THR A 135 8.05 -7.29 -7.97
CA THR A 135 7.18 -7.75 -9.03
C THR A 135 5.98 -6.80 -9.13
N LEU A 136 5.74 -6.28 -10.33
CA LEU A 136 4.71 -5.29 -10.62
C LEU A 136 3.64 -5.88 -11.54
N ALA A 137 2.38 -5.74 -11.15
CA ALA A 137 1.21 -6.11 -11.95
C ALA A 137 0.23 -4.93 -11.98
N ASN A 138 -0.45 -4.74 -13.12
CA ASN A 138 -1.47 -3.71 -13.30
C ASN A 138 -0.98 -2.31 -12.85
N ILE A 139 0.18 -1.88 -13.38
CA ILE A 139 0.77 -0.56 -13.12
C ILE A 139 0.95 0.17 -14.44
N GLU A 140 0.50 1.43 -14.49
CA GLU A 140 0.53 2.30 -15.66
C GLU A 140 1.47 3.51 -15.46
N ILE A 141 1.67 4.30 -16.54
CA ILE A 141 2.43 5.56 -16.54
C ILE A 141 1.65 6.70 -17.19
#